data_AF-A0A368FYQ7-F1
#
_entry.id   AF-A0A368FYQ7-F1
#
_cell.length_a   1.000
_cell.length_b   1.000
_cell.length_c   1.000
_cell.angle_alpha   90.00
_cell.angle_beta   90.00
_cell.angle_gamma   90.00
#
_symmetry.space_group_name_H-M   'P 1'
#
loop_
_entity.id
_entity.type
_entity.pdbx_description
1 polymer ?
#
loop_
_entity_poly.entity_id
_entity_poly.type
_entity_poly.pdbx_seq_one_letter_code
_entity_poly.pdbx_strand_id
1 'polypeptide(L)' 'MVYEMAKRGFIVNRSCNDALVYCFAVRGHHAKADSLSEQALRKYGADAVASAQGACARAAAARADLNRLRSYHEAKKST' A
#
# COMPACT_ATOMS: atom_id res chain seq x y z
N MET A 1 -13.69 -0.20 5.39
CA MET A 1 -13.15 0.88 4.53
C MET A 1 -13.34 0.59 3.05
N VAL A 2 -12.56 -0.28 2.38
CA VAL A 2 -12.79 -0.59 0.93
C VAL A 2 -14.22 -1.09 0.65
N TYR A 3 -14.74 -1.99 1.49
CA TYR A 3 -16.13 -2.47 1.41
C TYR A 3 -17.17 -1.36 1.64
N GLU A 4 -16.93 -0.47 2.61
CA GLU A 4 -17.81 0.67 2.90
C GLU A 4 -17.78 1.74 1.80
N MET A 5 -16.61 1.95 1.18
CA MET A 5 -16.46 2.82 0.01
C MET A 5 -17.24 2.25 -1.17
N ALA A 6 -17.10 0.95 -1.44
CA ALA A 6 -17.86 0.28 -2.50
C ALA A 6 -19.38 0.36 -2.25
N LYS A 7 -19.85 0.14 -1.02
CA LYS A 7 -21.26 0.31 -0.63
C LYS A 7 -21.80 1.71 -0.88
N ARG A 8 -20.95 2.72 -0.78
CA ARG A 8 -21.29 4.14 -1.02
C ARG A 8 -21.09 4.57 -2.48
N GLY A 9 -20.87 3.61 -3.39
CA GLY A 9 -20.73 3.89 -4.83
C GLY A 9 -19.35 4.38 -5.26
N PHE A 10 -18.34 4.34 -4.39
CA PHE A 10 -16.98 4.74 -4.78
C PHE A 10 -16.32 3.65 -5.62
N ILE A 11 -15.80 4.05 -6.78
CA ILE A 11 -14.92 3.20 -7.58
C ILE A 11 -13.54 3.20 -6.93
N VAL A 12 -13.17 2.08 -6.32
CA VAL A 12 -11.82 1.89 -5.78
C VAL A 12 -10.91 1.49 -6.93
N ASN A 13 -10.35 2.48 -7.61
CA ASN A 13 -9.31 2.29 -8.63
C ASN A 13 -7.93 2.14 -7.97
N ARG A 14 -6.90 1.92 -8.81
CA ARG A 14 -5.51 1.77 -8.36
C ARG A 14 -5.04 2.93 -7.47
N SER A 15 -5.29 4.17 -7.90
CA SER A 15 -4.86 5.37 -7.17
C SER A 15 -5.53 5.48 -5.80
N CYS A 16 -6.82 5.15 -5.71
CA CYS A 16 -7.52 5.06 -4.43
C CYS A 16 -6.89 3.99 -3.54
N ASN A 17 -6.57 2.81 -4.07
CA ASN A 17 -5.91 1.76 -3.29
C ASN A 17 -4.55 2.21 -2.73
N ASP A 18 -3.72 2.88 -3.55
CA ASP A 18 -2.42 3.42 -3.11
C ASP A 18 -2.56 4.45 -1.99
N ALA A 19 -3.57 5.34 -2.09
CA ALA A 19 -3.87 6.29 -1.04
C ALA A 19 -4.27 5.59 0.27
N LEU A 20 -5.06 4.52 0.20
CA LEU A 20 -5.44 3.71 1.36
C LEU A 20 -4.23 3.01 1.98
N VAL A 21 -3.39 2.39 1.17
CA VAL A 21 -2.14 1.76 1.61
C VAL A 21 -1.29 2.76 2.38
N TYR A 22 -1.05 3.94 1.80
CA TYR A 22 -0.30 5.02 2.46
C TYR A 22 -0.95 5.42 3.80
N CYS A 23 -2.27 5.65 3.80
CA CYS A 23 -3.00 6.12 4.98
C CYS A 23 -2.94 5.12 6.15
N PHE A 24 -3.05 3.82 5.88
CA PHE A 24 -2.89 2.79 6.90
C PHE A 24 -1.44 2.64 7.34
N ALA A 25 -0.49 2.66 6.41
CA ALA A 25 0.93 2.52 6.72
C ALA A 25 1.45 3.69 7.58
N VAL A 26 1.06 4.94 7.28
CA VAL A 26 1.52 6.12 8.04
C VAL A 26 0.95 6.14 9.46
N ARG A 27 -0.22 5.53 9.67
CA ARG A 27 -0.84 5.34 10.99
C ARG A 27 -0.31 4.13 11.77
N GLY A 28 0.62 3.36 11.19
CA GLY A 28 1.16 2.15 11.82
C GLY A 28 0.28 0.90 11.67
N HIS A 29 -0.81 0.97 10.88
CA HIS A 29 -1.68 -0.17 10.58
C HIS A 29 -1.10 -1.02 9.45
N HIS A 30 0.07 -1.56 9.72
CA HIS A 30 0.95 -2.24 8.79
C HIS A 30 0.34 -3.48 8.14
N ALA A 31 -0.21 -4.39 8.95
CA ALA A 31 -0.89 -5.59 8.44
C ALA A 31 -2.03 -5.25 7.45
N LYS A 32 -2.71 -4.10 7.67
CA LYS A 32 -3.77 -3.66 6.76
C LYS A 32 -3.21 -3.10 5.46
N ALA A 33 -2.12 -2.32 5.53
CA ALA A 33 -1.43 -1.80 4.35
C ALA A 33 -0.86 -2.92 3.49
N ASP A 34 -0.28 -3.95 4.11
CA ASP A 34 0.28 -5.11 3.42
C ASP A 34 -0.84 -5.92 2.72
N SER A 35 -1.95 -6.19 3.41
CA SER A 35 -3.13 -6.84 2.82
C SER A 35 -3.72 -6.07 1.61
N LEU A 36 -3.71 -4.73 1.65
CA LEU A 36 -4.17 -3.90 0.52
C LEU A 36 -3.17 -3.90 -0.65
N SER A 37 -1.87 -4.04 -0.35
CA SER A 37 -0.82 -4.17 -1.36
C SER A 37 -0.91 -5.52 -2.08
N GLU A 38 -1.19 -6.62 -1.35
CA GLU A 38 -1.45 -7.94 -1.94
C GLU A 38 -2.73 -7.98 -2.78
N GLN A 39 -3.79 -7.30 -2.33
CA GLN A 39 -5.02 -7.16 -3.12
C GLN A 39 -4.80 -6.39 -4.41
N ALA A 40 -3.83 -5.47 -4.45
CA ALA A 40 -3.52 -4.70 -5.64
C ALA A 40 -3.07 -5.59 -6.79
N LEU A 41 -2.27 -6.63 -6.50
CA LEU A 41 -1.85 -7.62 -7.51
C LEU A 41 -3.05 -8.28 -8.18
N ARG A 42 -3.99 -8.77 -7.37
CA ARG A 42 -5.14 -9.53 -7.85
C ARG A 42 -6.13 -8.67 -8.63
N LYS A 43 -6.28 -7.39 -8.26
CA LYS A 43 -7.30 -6.49 -8.84
C LYS A 43 -6.81 -5.61 -9.98
N TYR A 44 -5.54 -5.22 -9.96
CA TYR A 44 -5.01 -4.17 -10.84
C TYR A 44 -3.72 -4.58 -11.56
N GLY A 45 -3.21 -5.79 -11.34
CA GLY A 45 -2.02 -6.33 -11.98
C GLY A 45 -0.71 -5.99 -11.28
N ALA A 46 0.39 -6.49 -11.85
CA ALA A 46 1.73 -6.42 -11.26
C ALA A 46 2.22 -4.97 -11.05
N ASP A 47 1.93 -4.06 -11.98
CA ASP A 47 2.34 -2.65 -11.87
C ASP A 47 1.73 -1.95 -10.66
N ALA A 48 0.53 -2.38 -10.24
CA ALA A 48 -0.12 -1.84 -9.05
C ALA A 48 0.56 -2.28 -7.76
N VAL A 49 1.26 -3.41 -7.74
CA VAL A 49 2.07 -3.85 -6.61
C VAL A 49 3.24 -2.90 -6.38
N ALA A 50 3.97 -2.55 -7.45
CA ALA A 50 5.06 -1.59 -7.36
C ALA A 50 4.58 -0.21 -6.86
N SER A 51 3.40 0.21 -7.30
CA SER A 51 2.70 1.41 -6.84
C SER A 51 2.43 1.38 -5.32
N ALA A 52 1.82 0.29 -4.85
CA ALA A 52 1.44 0.09 -3.46
C ALA A 52 2.67 -0.04 -2.55
N GLN A 53 3.72 -0.75 -2.99
CA GLN A 53 5.00 -0.80 -2.31
C GLN A 53 5.65 0.59 -2.21
N GLY A 54 5.56 1.41 -3.27
CA GLY A 54 5.99 2.81 -3.24
C GLY A 54 5.21 3.64 -2.21
N ALA A 55 3.90 3.39 -2.06
CA ALA A 55 3.09 4.03 -1.02
C ALA A 55 3.53 3.62 0.39
N CYS A 56 3.83 2.34 0.62
CA CYS A 56 4.40 1.85 1.87
C CYS A 56 5.77 2.47 2.20
N ALA A 57 6.66 2.58 1.21
CA ALA A 57 7.98 3.20 1.39
C ALA A 57 7.86 4.70 1.74
N ARG A 58 6.98 5.44 1.06
CA ARG A 58 6.69 6.85 1.41
C ARG A 58 6.13 6.99 2.82
N ALA A 59 5.27 6.08 3.26
CA ALA A 59 4.72 6.10 4.60
C ALA A 59 5.79 5.81 5.68
N ALA A 60 6.70 4.87 5.42
CA ALA A 60 7.85 4.62 6.30
C ALA A 60 8.77 5.84 6.38
N ALA A 61 9.06 6.50 5.25
CA ALA A 61 9.83 7.74 5.21
C ALA A 61 9.16 8.86 6.01
N ALA A 62 7.85 9.06 5.84
CA ALA A 62 7.08 10.06 6.56
C ALA A 62 7.06 9.85 8.08
N ARG A 63 7.28 8.61 8.55
CA ARG A 63 7.37 8.24 9.97
C ARG A 63 8.81 8.22 10.50
N ALA A 64 9.81 8.46 9.66
CA ALA A 64 11.21 8.20 9.97
C ALA A 64 11.49 6.75 10.43
N ASP A 65 10.70 5.77 9.96
CA ASP A 65 10.87 4.35 10.27
C ASP A 65 11.91 3.72 9.34
N LEU A 66 13.19 3.88 9.70
CA LEU A 66 14.33 3.45 8.89
C LEU A 66 14.40 1.93 8.73
N ASN A 67 13.98 1.15 9.73
CA ASN A 67 13.96 -0.30 9.67
C ASN A 67 13.01 -0.78 8.57
N ARG A 68 11.82 -0.17 8.52
CA ARG A 68 10.80 -0.50 7.53
C ARG A 68 11.15 0.04 6.14
N LEU A 69 11.78 1.21 6.07
CA LEU A 69 12.31 1.75 4.83
C LEU A 69 13.33 0.78 4.20
N ARG A 70 14.24 0.23 5.02
CA ARG A 70 15.21 -0.78 4.59
C ARG A 70 14.52 -2.04 4.04
N SER A 71 13.52 -2.58 4.74
CA SER A 71 12.81 -3.78 4.27
C SER A 71 12.15 -3.58 2.90
N TYR A 72 11.59 -2.40 2.64
CA TYR A 72 11.00 -2.11 1.33
C TYR A 72 12.06 -1.94 0.23
N HIS A 73 13.26 -1.50 0.57
CA HIS A 73 14.36 -1.36 -0.39
C HIS A 73 15.01 -2.71 -0.72
N GLU A 74 15.12 -3.61 0.26
CA GLU A 74 15.68 -4.96 0.09
C GLU A 74 14.73 -5.88 -0.68
N ALA A 75 13.42 -5.81 -0.40
CA ALA A 75 12.40 -6.56 -1.15
C ALA A 75 12.45 -6.29 -2.67
N LYS A 76 12.94 -5.12 -3.08
CA LYS A 76 13.07 -4.72 -4.49
C LYS A 76 14.31 -5.30 -5.19
N LYS A 77 15.27 -5.87 -4.45
CA LYS A 77 16.50 -6.50 -5.00
C LYS A 77 16.33 -8.00 -5.30
N SER A 78 15.28 -8.62 -4.78
CA SER A 78 15.05 -10.07 -4.85
C SER A 78 14.07 -10.50 -5.95
N THR A 79 13.64 -9.57 -6.79
CA THR A 79 12.79 -9.77 -7.98
C THR A 79 13.50 -9.18 -9.18
#